data_AF-A0A1E3B5U0-F1
#
_entry.id   AF-A0A1E3B5U0-F1
#
_cell.length_a   1.000
_cell.length_b   1.000
_cell.length_c   1.000
_cell.angle_alpha   90.00
_cell.angle_beta   90.00
_cell.angle_gamma   90.00
#
_symmetry.space_group_name_H-M   'P 1'
#
loop_
_entity.id
_entity.type
_entity.pdbx_description
1 polymer ?
#
loop_
_entity_poly.entity_id
_entity_poly.type
_entity_poly.pdbx_seq_one_letter_code
_entity_poly.pdbx_strand_id
1 'polypeptide(L)'
;MVRYLYTGDYQTLDDPSVHGIAKRQEEYRRAVLTYNVATWYEMSGLEAHARRYMSVFEDAVDIRKILAVGREVFPMIGTYHELFSEYFEYLKEKLEAAVEANEDFNGLINGFGQEFDHFVVRHVMSLYASRIAKLGKDVEDLKALTESLRKDKVIKLNDCQVVFEEYISMPLVHEPARAALITAISEVSSSDTESDSENQFVEI
;
A
#
# COMPACT_ATOMS: atom_id res chain seq x y z
N MET A 1 23.66 24.29 -15.90
CA MET A 1 23.16 25.68 -15.74
C MET A 1 23.91 26.68 -16.62
N VAL A 2 25.23 26.89 -16.44
CA VAL A 2 26.00 27.89 -17.22
C VAL A 2 25.81 27.73 -18.72
N ARG A 3 25.88 26.50 -19.25
CA ARG A 3 25.67 26.24 -20.68
C ARG A 3 24.26 26.59 -21.19
N TYR A 4 23.21 26.33 -20.40
CA TYR A 4 21.84 26.72 -20.77
C TYR A 4 21.72 28.25 -20.90
N LEU A 5 22.38 29.02 -20.04
CA LEU A 5 22.39 30.49 -20.16
C LEU A 5 23.02 30.98 -21.47
N TYR A 6 24.00 30.23 -22.01
CA TYR A 6 24.68 30.60 -23.25
C TYR A 6 24.07 29.99 -24.51
N THR A 7 23.41 28.84 -24.41
CA THR A 7 22.98 28.03 -25.57
C THR A 7 21.50 27.70 -25.60
N GLY A 8 20.76 27.92 -24.51
CA GLY A 8 19.35 27.53 -24.39
C GLY A 8 19.13 26.04 -24.16
N ASP A 9 20.18 25.21 -24.24
CA ASP A 9 20.05 23.75 -24.14
C ASP A 9 20.56 23.20 -22.81
N TYR A 10 19.80 22.27 -22.24
CA TYR A 10 20.24 21.42 -21.14
C TYR A 10 21.00 20.22 -21.70
N GLN A 11 22.30 20.15 -21.43
CA GLN A 11 23.16 19.10 -21.94
C GLN A 11 23.59 18.17 -20.82
N THR A 12 23.25 16.88 -20.97
CA THR A 12 23.84 15.78 -20.21
C THR A 12 25.26 15.54 -20.70
N LEU A 13 26.16 15.07 -19.82
CA LEU A 13 27.52 14.71 -20.23
C LEU A 13 27.47 13.34 -20.93
N ASP A 14 27.63 13.35 -22.26
CA ASP A 14 27.52 12.19 -23.16
C ASP A 14 26.15 11.50 -23.14
N ASP A 15 25.88 10.60 -24.11
CA ASP A 15 24.62 9.85 -24.16
C ASP A 15 24.55 8.87 -22.98
N PRO A 16 23.74 9.13 -21.94
CA PRO A 16 23.78 8.32 -20.72
C PRO A 16 23.14 6.95 -20.93
N SER A 17 22.34 6.79 -22.00
CA SER A 17 21.73 5.51 -22.37
C SER A 17 22.77 4.45 -22.75
N VAL A 18 23.93 4.90 -23.23
CA VAL A 18 25.05 4.04 -23.68
C VAL A 18 25.94 3.57 -22.52
N HIS A 19 25.70 4.11 -21.32
CA HIS A 19 26.77 4.33 -20.35
C HIS A 19 26.58 3.62 -19.00
N GLY A 20 25.57 2.75 -18.92
CA GLY A 20 25.30 1.87 -17.78
C GLY A 20 24.57 2.56 -16.61
N ILE A 21 24.07 1.74 -15.68
CA ILE A 21 23.19 2.17 -14.58
C ILE A 21 23.81 3.30 -13.74
N ALA A 22 25.10 3.21 -13.40
CA ALA A 22 25.77 4.20 -12.54
C ALA A 22 25.80 5.61 -13.16
N LYS A 23 26.05 5.73 -14.47
CA LYS A 23 26.04 7.03 -15.15
C LYS A 23 24.61 7.59 -15.24
N ARG A 24 23.60 6.74 -15.47
CA ARG A 24 22.19 7.16 -15.45
C ARG A 24 21.73 7.63 -14.08
N GLN A 25 22.17 6.98 -13.00
CA GLN A 25 21.93 7.44 -11.62
C GLN A 25 22.51 8.83 -11.36
N GLU A 26 23.72 9.08 -11.85
CA GLU A 26 24.37 10.39 -11.74
C GLU A 26 23.63 11.45 -12.58
N GLU A 27 23.16 11.11 -13.77
CA GLU A 27 22.37 12.04 -14.58
C GLU A 27 20.98 12.31 -13.98
N TYR A 28 20.35 11.33 -13.33
CA TYR A 28 19.15 11.56 -12.52
C TYR A 28 19.43 12.59 -11.41
N ARG A 29 20.50 12.39 -10.63
CA ARG A 29 20.92 13.33 -9.58
C ARG A 29 21.14 14.74 -10.13
N ARG A 30 21.84 14.89 -11.25
CA ARG A 30 22.08 16.18 -11.91
C ARG A 30 20.81 16.82 -12.41
N ALA A 31 19.88 16.03 -12.94
CA ALA A 31 18.58 16.51 -13.39
C ALA A 31 17.79 17.08 -12.21
N VAL A 32 17.72 16.38 -11.07
CA VAL A 32 17.05 16.88 -9.86
C VAL A 32 17.69 18.17 -9.34
N LEU A 33 19.02 18.22 -9.22
CA LEU A 33 19.72 19.43 -8.77
C LEU A 33 19.45 20.60 -9.72
N THR A 34 19.46 20.35 -11.03
CA THR A 34 19.16 21.37 -12.03
C THR A 34 17.71 21.83 -11.95
N TYR A 35 16.77 20.91 -11.77
CA TYR A 35 15.35 21.22 -11.61
C TYR A 35 15.16 22.21 -10.45
N ASN A 36 15.69 21.89 -9.28
CA ASN A 36 15.54 22.76 -8.10
C ASN A 36 16.17 24.14 -8.28
N VAL A 37 17.37 24.20 -8.88
CA VAL A 37 18.02 25.48 -9.20
C VAL A 37 17.20 26.26 -10.25
N ALA A 38 16.70 25.59 -11.28
CA ALA A 38 15.90 26.22 -12.32
C ALA A 38 14.58 26.76 -11.79
N THR A 39 13.91 26.03 -10.89
CA THR A 39 12.72 26.49 -10.18
C THR A 39 13.02 27.74 -9.35
N TRP A 40 14.13 27.74 -8.60
CA TRP A 40 14.49 28.88 -7.77
C TRP A 40 14.81 30.14 -8.60
N TYR A 41 15.48 29.98 -9.74
CA TYR A 41 15.76 31.10 -10.64
C TYR A 41 14.64 31.38 -11.66
N GLU A 42 13.46 30.76 -11.50
CA GLU A 42 12.30 30.90 -12.39
C GLU A 42 12.61 30.64 -13.89
N MET A 43 13.55 29.72 -14.14
CA MET A 43 14.01 29.34 -15.48
C MET A 43 13.13 28.22 -16.05
N SER A 44 11.87 28.53 -16.38
CA SER A 44 10.85 27.54 -16.78
C SER A 44 11.26 26.58 -17.92
N GLY A 45 12.01 27.05 -18.92
CA GLY A 45 12.52 26.16 -19.99
C GLY A 45 13.52 25.14 -19.48
N LEU A 46 14.45 25.56 -18.61
CA LEU A 46 15.44 24.67 -17.99
C LEU A 46 14.78 23.72 -17.00
N GLU A 47 13.78 24.20 -16.27
CA GLU A 47 12.97 23.41 -15.37
C GLU A 47 12.26 22.27 -16.13
N ALA A 48 11.58 22.58 -17.24
CA ALA A 48 10.90 21.58 -18.06
C ALA A 48 11.87 20.54 -18.63
N HIS A 49 13.07 20.97 -19.06
CA HIS A 49 14.12 20.05 -19.50
C HIS A 49 14.59 19.14 -18.37
N ALA A 50 14.94 19.72 -17.22
CA ALA A 50 15.42 18.96 -16.07
C ALA A 50 14.37 17.94 -15.61
N ARG A 51 13.09 18.33 -15.56
CA ARG A 51 11.97 17.44 -15.25
C ARG A 51 11.87 16.27 -16.21
N ARG A 52 11.98 16.52 -17.52
CA ARG A 52 12.01 15.44 -18.53
C ARG A 52 13.16 14.47 -18.29
N TYR A 53 14.35 14.96 -17.97
CA TYR A 53 15.50 14.10 -17.71
C TYR A 53 15.38 13.32 -16.39
N MET A 54 14.70 13.86 -15.37
CA MET A 54 14.36 13.08 -14.18
C MET A 54 13.55 11.84 -14.55
N SER A 55 12.49 11.98 -15.36
CA SER A 55 11.68 10.85 -15.82
C SER A 55 12.44 9.86 -16.71
N VAL A 56 13.36 10.34 -17.54
CA VAL A 56 14.16 9.48 -18.45
C VAL A 56 15.17 8.59 -17.70
N PHE A 57 15.62 9.02 -16.52
CA PHE A 57 16.61 8.29 -15.72
C PHE A 57 16.02 7.67 -14.44
N GLU A 58 14.71 7.77 -14.26
CA GLU A 58 14.01 7.33 -13.07
C GLU A 58 14.12 5.82 -12.83
N ASP A 59 14.05 5.01 -13.89
CA ASP A 59 14.22 3.55 -13.85
C ASP A 59 15.64 3.11 -13.43
N ALA A 60 16.61 4.01 -13.41
CA ALA A 60 17.96 3.71 -12.93
C ALA A 60 18.13 3.90 -11.41
N VAL A 61 17.17 4.50 -10.72
CA VAL A 61 17.25 4.84 -9.29
C VAL A 61 16.18 4.13 -8.47
N ASP A 62 16.57 3.60 -7.30
CA ASP A 62 15.62 3.09 -6.31
C ASP A 62 15.20 4.20 -5.33
N ILE A 63 14.23 3.92 -4.45
CA ILE A 63 13.76 4.89 -3.45
C ILE A 63 14.91 5.42 -2.59
N ARG A 64 15.92 4.59 -2.30
CA ARG A 64 17.09 4.99 -1.50
C ARG A 64 17.92 6.03 -2.20
N LYS A 65 18.17 5.87 -3.49
CA LYS A 65 18.85 6.88 -4.31
C LYS A 65 18.01 8.15 -4.42
N ILE A 66 16.71 8.04 -4.64
CA ILE A 66 15.80 9.20 -4.71
C ILE A 66 15.85 10.00 -3.40
N LEU A 67 15.74 9.33 -2.25
CA LEU A 67 15.80 9.97 -0.93
C LEU A 67 17.18 10.54 -0.61
N ALA A 68 18.26 9.88 -1.03
CA ALA A 68 19.61 10.42 -0.89
C ALA A 68 19.79 11.73 -1.65
N VAL A 69 19.28 11.82 -2.88
CA VAL A 69 19.28 13.07 -3.66
C VAL A 69 18.36 14.11 -3.01
N GLY A 70 17.18 13.70 -2.53
CA GLY A 70 16.26 14.57 -1.80
C GLY A 70 16.91 15.22 -0.58
N ARG A 71 17.70 14.47 0.18
CA ARG A 71 18.44 14.97 1.34
C ARG A 71 19.45 16.06 0.98
N GLU A 72 20.08 15.99 -0.19
CA GLU A 72 21.06 16.98 -0.63
C GLU A 72 20.42 18.28 -1.10
N VAL A 73 19.23 18.15 -1.70
CA VAL A 73 18.45 19.27 -2.22
C VAL A 73 17.72 19.99 -1.09
N PHE A 74 17.29 19.26 -0.06
CA PHE A 74 16.47 19.78 1.03
C PHE A 74 17.02 21.08 1.65
N PRO A 75 18.31 21.21 1.99
CA PRO A 75 18.86 22.44 2.55
C PRO A 75 18.97 23.59 1.54
N MET A 76 19.00 23.30 0.23
CA MET A 76 19.06 24.31 -0.82
C MET A 76 17.71 25.01 -1.03
N ILE A 77 16.63 24.33 -0.67
CA ILE A 77 15.28 24.88 -0.61
C ILE A 77 15.19 25.63 0.73
N GLY A 78 15.65 26.89 0.73
CA GLY A 78 15.69 27.70 1.95
C GLY A 78 14.33 27.77 2.64
N THR A 79 14.33 28.15 3.93
CA THR A 79 13.18 28.26 4.84
C THR A 79 11.99 29.09 4.33
N TYR A 80 12.15 29.82 3.23
CA TYR A 80 11.23 30.84 2.73
C TYR A 80 10.70 30.62 1.30
N HIS A 81 11.20 29.64 0.55
CA HIS A 81 10.54 29.23 -0.69
C HIS A 81 9.87 27.90 -0.47
N GLU A 82 8.59 28.03 -0.10
CA GLU A 82 7.54 27.03 -0.15
C GLU A 82 8.01 25.58 -0.18
N LEU A 83 7.76 24.91 0.95
CA LEU A 83 7.67 23.46 1.17
C LEU A 83 6.67 22.75 0.22
N PHE A 84 6.36 23.37 -0.93
CA PHE A 84 5.46 23.00 -2.03
C PHE A 84 6.19 22.96 -3.39
N SER A 85 7.53 22.84 -3.41
CA SER A 85 8.21 22.44 -4.65
C SER A 85 7.56 21.15 -5.16
N GLU A 86 7.19 21.08 -6.44
CA GLU A 86 6.59 19.89 -7.04
C GLU A 86 7.46 18.63 -6.84
N TYR A 87 8.77 18.84 -6.62
CA TYR A 87 9.68 17.76 -6.24
C TYR A 87 9.33 17.10 -4.89
N PHE A 88 8.80 17.84 -3.92
CA PHE A 88 8.34 17.25 -2.65
C PHE A 88 7.07 16.43 -2.82
N GLU A 89 6.13 16.87 -3.67
CA GLU A 89 4.96 16.07 -4.00
C GLU A 89 5.38 14.79 -4.73
N TYR A 90 6.32 14.90 -5.68
CA TYR A 90 6.95 13.73 -6.30
C TYR A 90 7.60 12.80 -5.25
N LEU A 91 8.33 13.33 -4.26
CA LEU A 91 8.90 12.50 -3.19
C LEU A 91 7.83 11.79 -2.36
N LYS A 92 6.70 12.45 -2.06
CA LYS A 92 5.57 11.83 -1.35
C LYS A 92 4.95 10.69 -2.15
N GLU A 93 4.70 10.90 -3.44
CA GLU A 93 4.20 9.86 -4.35
C GLU A 93 5.14 8.64 -4.39
N LYS A 94 6.46 8.89 -4.42
CA LYS A 94 7.47 7.82 -4.38
C LYS A 94 7.49 7.08 -3.05
N LEU A 95 7.33 7.78 -1.93
CA LEU A 95 7.22 7.17 -0.61
C LEU A 95 5.93 6.34 -0.49
N GLU A 96 4.80 6.83 -0.98
CA GLU A 96 3.54 6.09 -1.01
C GLU A 96 3.67 4.81 -1.82
N ALA A 97 4.20 4.88 -3.04
CA ALA A 97 4.45 3.71 -3.87
C ALA A 97 5.37 2.69 -3.19
N ALA A 98 6.43 3.15 -2.53
CA ALA A 98 7.36 2.27 -1.79
C ALA A 98 6.70 1.63 -0.55
N VAL A 99 5.83 2.36 0.16
CA VAL A 99 5.05 1.79 1.29
C VAL A 99 4.05 0.74 0.81
N GLU A 100 3.38 0.97 -0.31
CA GLU A 100 2.47 -0.02 -0.92
C GLU A 100 3.22 -1.27 -1.40
N ALA A 101 4.43 -1.10 -1.92
CA ALA A 101 5.33 -2.20 -2.27
C ALA A 101 5.94 -2.90 -1.04
N ASN A 102 5.68 -2.42 0.19
CA ASN A 102 6.27 -2.88 1.44
C ASN A 102 7.81 -2.88 1.41
N GLU A 103 8.40 -1.86 0.80
CA GLU A 103 9.85 -1.70 0.78
C GLU A 103 10.41 -1.45 2.19
N ASP A 104 11.63 -1.93 2.42
CA ASP A 104 12.32 -1.73 3.70
C ASP A 104 12.94 -0.32 3.75
N PHE A 105 12.45 0.47 4.70
CA PHE A 105 12.98 1.81 4.96
C PHE A 105 14.13 1.82 5.99
N ASN A 106 14.55 0.66 6.52
CA ASN A 106 15.66 0.58 7.45
C ASN A 106 16.96 1.07 6.81
N GLY A 107 17.71 1.89 7.55
CA GLY A 107 18.99 2.46 7.08
C GLY A 107 18.87 3.63 6.11
N LEU A 108 17.65 4.03 5.71
CA LEU A 108 17.43 5.30 4.99
C LEU A 108 17.63 6.52 5.89
N ILE A 109 17.36 6.36 7.18
CA ILE A 109 17.51 7.40 8.20
C ILE A 109 18.91 7.27 8.79
N ASN A 110 19.92 7.58 7.98
CA ASN A 110 21.30 7.65 8.45
C ASN A 110 21.55 9.03 9.05
N GLY A 111 21.13 9.20 10.31
CA GLY A 111 21.31 10.43 11.07
C GLY A 111 19.99 11.06 11.50
N PHE A 112 19.34 10.47 12.50
CA PHE A 112 18.30 11.17 13.28
C PHE A 112 18.78 12.59 13.63
N GLY A 113 18.05 13.61 13.18
CA GLY A 113 18.32 15.02 13.51
C GLY A 113 18.33 16.01 12.34
N GLN A 114 18.31 15.55 11.08
CA GLN A 114 18.11 16.45 9.94
C GLN A 114 16.62 16.64 9.63
N GLU A 115 16.24 17.86 9.21
CA GLU A 115 14.85 18.22 8.89
C GLU A 115 14.23 17.34 7.80
N PHE A 116 15.03 16.91 6.81
CA PHE A 116 14.60 15.98 5.78
C PHE A 116 14.22 14.60 6.34
N ASP A 117 15.00 14.08 7.28
CA ASP A 117 14.72 12.78 7.88
C ASP A 117 13.42 12.81 8.68
N HIS A 118 13.17 13.92 9.39
CA HIS A 118 11.89 14.16 10.06
C HIS A 118 10.72 14.24 9.07
N PHE A 119 10.91 14.88 7.92
CA PHE A 119 9.92 14.90 6.84
C PHE A 119 9.58 13.49 6.35
N VAL A 120 10.59 12.68 6.02
CA VAL A 120 10.40 11.31 5.53
C VAL A 120 9.69 10.46 6.58
N VAL A 121 10.18 10.46 7.82
CA VAL A 121 9.60 9.68 8.92
C VAL A 121 8.15 10.07 9.16
N ARG A 122 7.87 11.38 9.28
CA ARG A 122 6.50 11.88 9.49
C ARG A 122 5.57 11.41 8.38
N HIS A 123 6.02 11.46 7.13
CA HIS A 123 5.20 11.08 5.99
C HIS A 123 4.95 9.57 5.94
N VAL A 124 6.00 8.76 6.06
CA VAL A 124 5.89 7.28 6.13
C VAL A 124 5.00 6.84 7.29
N MET A 125 5.15 7.44 8.47
CA MET A 125 4.27 7.17 9.62
C MET A 125 2.81 7.51 9.31
N SER A 126 2.54 8.63 8.62
CA SER A 126 1.17 9.00 8.23
C SER A 126 0.53 8.05 7.22
N LEU A 127 1.33 7.47 6.32
CA LEU A 127 0.90 6.43 5.37
C LEU A 127 0.54 5.15 6.12
N TYR A 128 1.40 4.68 7.04
CA TYR A 128 1.08 3.52 7.86
C TYR A 128 -0.13 3.74 8.75
N ALA A 129 -0.27 4.91 9.39
CA ALA A 129 -1.43 5.23 10.21
C ALA A 129 -2.75 5.16 9.38
N SER A 130 -2.74 5.73 8.18
CA SER A 130 -3.87 5.66 7.24
C SER A 130 -4.20 4.22 6.85
N ARG A 131 -3.18 3.40 6.56
CA ARG A 131 -3.35 1.99 6.20
C ARG A 131 -3.90 1.15 7.34
N ILE A 132 -3.42 1.36 8.57
CA ILE A 132 -3.94 0.70 9.78
C ILE A 132 -5.41 1.08 10.00
N ALA A 133 -5.76 2.37 9.87
CA ALA A 133 -7.14 2.83 10.01
C ALA A 133 -8.07 2.20 8.96
N LYS A 134 -7.62 2.11 7.71
CA LYS A 134 -8.35 1.46 6.62
C LYS A 134 -8.57 -0.03 6.90
N LEU A 135 -7.49 -0.75 7.26
CA LEU A 135 -7.57 -2.17 7.62
C LEU A 135 -8.51 -2.40 8.81
N GLY A 136 -8.47 -1.53 9.81
CA GLY A 136 -9.39 -1.60 10.95
C GLY A 136 -10.85 -1.50 10.53
N LYS A 137 -11.17 -0.61 9.59
CA LYS A 137 -12.52 -0.49 9.02
C LYS A 137 -12.93 -1.74 8.25
N ASP A 138 -12.06 -2.24 7.38
CA ASP A 138 -12.34 -3.43 6.56
C ASP A 138 -12.60 -4.68 7.43
N VAL A 139 -11.88 -4.81 8.55
CA VAL A 139 -12.09 -5.89 9.53
C VAL A 139 -13.45 -5.78 10.23
N GLU A 140 -13.87 -4.57 10.62
CA GLU A 140 -15.19 -4.36 11.23
C GLU A 140 -16.33 -4.62 10.23
N ASP A 141 -16.16 -4.20 8.97
CA ASP A 141 -17.15 -4.46 7.91
C ASP A 141 -17.29 -5.97 7.63
N LEU A 142 -16.16 -6.70 7.58
CA LEU A 142 -16.17 -8.17 7.45
C LEU A 142 -16.83 -8.87 8.64
N LYS A 143 -16.58 -8.37 9.86
CA LYS A 143 -17.21 -8.90 11.07
C LYS A 143 -18.73 -8.67 11.09
N ALA A 144 -19.19 -7.50 10.65
CA ALA A 144 -20.63 -7.22 10.53
C ALA A 144 -21.30 -8.14 9.49
N LEU A 145 -20.63 -8.40 8.37
CA LEU A 145 -21.13 -9.30 7.32
C LEU A 145 -21.23 -10.76 7.80
N THR A 146 -20.19 -11.26 8.47
CA THR A 146 -20.17 -12.63 9.02
C THR A 146 -21.23 -12.83 10.11
N GLU A 147 -21.45 -11.85 10.98
CA GLU A 147 -22.50 -11.91 11.99
C GLU A 147 -23.91 -11.91 11.37
N SER A 148 -24.09 -11.18 10.27
CA SER A 148 -25.36 -11.17 9.52
C SER A 148 -25.62 -12.51 8.83
N LEU A 149 -24.60 -13.10 8.19
CA LEU A 149 -24.65 -14.45 7.62
C LEU A 149 -24.94 -15.54 8.66
N ARG A 150 -24.37 -15.41 9.87
CA ARG A 150 -24.64 -16.32 10.98
C ARG A 150 -26.12 -16.26 11.38
N LYS A 151 -26.67 -15.06 11.54
CA LYS A 151 -28.09 -14.85 11.88
C LYS A 151 -29.03 -15.40 10.80
N ASP A 152 -28.74 -15.15 9.53
CA ASP A 152 -29.53 -15.66 8.41
C ASP A 152 -29.54 -17.20 8.35
N LYS A 153 -28.41 -17.86 8.63
CA LYS A 153 -28.35 -19.33 8.72
C LYS A 153 -29.17 -19.87 9.89
N VAL A 154 -29.11 -19.24 11.06
CA VAL A 154 -29.88 -19.64 12.24
C VAL A 154 -31.38 -19.50 11.99
N ILE A 155 -31.81 -18.40 11.34
CA ILE A 155 -33.22 -18.19 10.98
C ILE A 155 -33.69 -19.28 10.01
N LYS A 156 -32.91 -19.59 8.97
CA LYS A 156 -33.27 -20.67 8.02
C LYS A 156 -33.34 -22.05 8.67
N LEU A 157 -32.46 -22.36 9.62
CA LEU A 157 -32.50 -23.62 10.37
C LEU A 157 -33.76 -23.70 11.24
N ASN A 158 -34.09 -22.62 11.96
CA ASN A 158 -35.30 -22.57 12.77
C ASN A 158 -36.57 -22.64 11.91
N ASP A 159 -36.63 -21.95 10.77
CA ASP A 159 -37.78 -22.02 9.85
C ASP A 159 -37.94 -23.44 9.29
N CYS A 160 -36.85 -24.14 8.94
CA CYS A 160 -36.92 -25.56 8.56
C CYS A 160 -37.42 -26.44 9.71
N GLN A 161 -37.06 -26.15 10.96
CA GLN A 161 -37.49 -26.93 12.12
C GLN A 161 -38.96 -26.70 12.48
N VAL A 162 -39.48 -25.47 12.31
CA VAL A 162 -40.90 -25.13 12.52
C VAL A 162 -41.80 -25.81 11.49
N VAL A 163 -41.39 -25.86 10.21
CA VAL A 163 -42.12 -26.61 9.16
C VAL A 163 -42.19 -28.12 9.48
N PHE A 164 -41.16 -28.65 10.15
CA PHE A 164 -41.11 -30.04 10.59
C PHE A 164 -42.06 -30.34 11.76
N GLU A 165 -42.16 -29.46 12.77
CA GLU A 165 -43.08 -29.65 13.90
C GLU A 165 -44.56 -29.51 13.50
N GLU A 166 -44.86 -28.67 12.52
CA GLU A 166 -46.22 -28.52 11.98
C GLU A 166 -46.67 -29.78 11.19
N TYR A 167 -45.74 -30.45 10.50
CA TYR A 167 -45.99 -31.72 9.79
C TYR A 167 -46.26 -32.91 10.74
N ILE A 168 -45.72 -32.88 11.97
CA ILE A 168 -45.94 -33.93 12.99
C ILE A 168 -47.30 -33.76 13.69
N SER A 169 -47.87 -32.55 13.69
CA SER A 169 -49.19 -32.25 14.28
C SER A 169 -50.39 -32.48 13.34
N MET A 170 -50.18 -32.86 12.08
CA MET A 170 -51.29 -33.22 11.17
C MET A 170 -51.93 -34.57 11.58
N PRO A 171 -53.27 -34.69 11.61
CA PRO A 171 -53.93 -35.93 11.96
C PRO A 171 -53.66 -37.04 10.91
N LEU A 172 -53.27 -38.20 11.45
CA LEU A 172 -52.70 -39.40 10.82
C LEU A 172 -53.51 -39.99 9.65
N VAL A 173 -52.85 -40.22 8.51
CA VAL A 173 -53.35 -41.15 7.46
C VAL A 173 -52.31 -42.20 6.98
N HIS A 174 -51.00 -42.09 7.27
CA HIS A 174 -50.05 -43.14 6.84
C HIS A 174 -48.87 -43.35 7.81
N GLU A 175 -48.90 -44.46 8.53
CA GLU A 175 -47.92 -44.91 9.53
C GLU A 175 -46.53 -45.34 8.99
N PRO A 176 -46.35 -45.94 7.79
CA PRO A 176 -45.02 -46.38 7.36
C PRO A 176 -44.08 -45.24 6.97
N ALA A 177 -44.62 -44.08 6.59
CA ALA A 177 -43.81 -42.91 6.21
C ALA A 177 -43.12 -42.27 7.43
N ARG A 178 -43.73 -42.37 8.62
CA ARG A 178 -43.20 -41.77 9.86
C ARG A 178 -42.00 -42.54 10.40
N ALA A 179 -42.03 -43.86 10.32
CA ALA A 179 -40.91 -44.71 10.77
C ALA A 179 -39.65 -44.47 9.93
N ALA A 180 -39.80 -44.37 8.60
CA ALA A 180 -38.68 -44.09 7.70
C ALA A 180 -38.03 -42.72 7.94
N LEU A 181 -38.85 -41.71 8.28
CA LEU A 181 -38.38 -40.35 8.54
C LEU A 181 -37.62 -40.25 9.87
N ILE A 182 -38.11 -40.92 10.92
CA ILE A 182 -37.43 -40.97 12.23
C ILE A 182 -36.08 -41.70 12.12
N THR A 183 -36.00 -42.79 11.35
CA THR A 183 -34.74 -43.51 11.12
C THR A 183 -33.72 -42.66 10.36
N ALA A 184 -34.13 -41.97 9.30
CA ALA A 184 -33.23 -41.10 8.53
C ALA A 184 -32.68 -39.92 9.36
N ILE A 185 -33.48 -39.39 10.30
CA ILE A 185 -33.02 -38.31 11.20
C ILE A 185 -31.95 -38.81 12.18
N SER A 186 -32.05 -40.06 12.66
CA SER A 186 -31.06 -40.63 13.58
C SER A 186 -29.69 -40.86 12.92
N GLU A 187 -29.64 -41.04 11.60
CA GLU A 187 -28.38 -41.23 10.85
C GLU A 187 -27.67 -39.89 10.58
N VAL A 188 -28.41 -38.82 10.28
CA VAL A 188 -27.83 -37.48 9.99
C VAL A 188 -27.26 -36.82 11.25
N SER A 189 -27.83 -37.08 12.43
CA SER A 189 -27.35 -36.48 13.69
C SER A 189 -26.04 -37.11 14.22
N SER A 190 -25.50 -38.13 13.55
CA SER A 190 -24.28 -38.86 13.95
C SER A 190 -23.03 -38.54 13.10
N SER A 191 -23.12 -37.66 12.09
CA SER A 191 -21.98 -37.38 11.19
C SER A 191 -21.17 -36.11 11.51
N ASP A 192 -21.59 -35.29 12.47
CA ASP A 192 -20.91 -34.02 12.79
C ASP A 192 -20.18 -34.08 14.15
N THR A 193 -19.35 -35.10 14.38
CA THR A 193 -18.34 -35.10 15.47
C THR A 193 -17.07 -35.84 15.07
N GLU A 194 -16.30 -35.31 14.13
CA GLU A 194 -14.88 -35.60 13.90
C GLU A 194 -14.38 -34.47 12.98
N SER A 195 -13.42 -33.60 13.29
CA SER A 195 -12.29 -33.67 14.20
C SER A 195 -11.78 -32.24 14.41
N ASP A 196 -11.56 -31.86 15.66
CA ASP A 196 -10.76 -30.70 16.00
C ASP A 196 -9.95 -31.09 17.23
N SER A 197 -8.69 -31.50 17.03
CA SER A 197 -7.62 -31.38 18.03
C SER A 197 -6.26 -31.84 17.50
N GLU A 198 -5.24 -31.07 17.90
CA GLU A 198 -3.80 -31.35 17.93
C GLU A 198 -2.90 -30.81 16.79
N ASN A 199 -2.38 -29.59 17.00
CA ASN A 199 -0.92 -29.36 17.18
C ASN A 199 -0.68 -27.89 17.57
N GLN A 200 -0.43 -27.59 18.85
CA GLN A 200 0.83 -27.72 19.60
C GLN A 200 1.85 -26.60 19.28
N PHE A 201 2.00 -25.75 20.29
CA PHE A 201 3.05 -24.76 20.52
C PHE A 201 4.46 -25.24 20.14
N VAL A 202 5.24 -24.37 19.50
CA VAL A 202 6.70 -24.33 19.64
C VAL A 202 7.12 -22.86 19.85
N GLU A 203 7.58 -22.55 21.06
CA GLU A 203 8.52 -21.45 21.32
C GLU A 203 9.88 -21.83 20.72
N ILE A 204 10.44 -20.99 19.83
CA ILE A 204 11.80 -20.37 19.91
C ILE A 204 11.74 -19.06 19.12
#